data_AF-A0A915A7S9-F1
#
_entry.id   AF-A0A915A7S9-F1
#
_cell.length_a   1.000
_cell.length_b   1.000
_cell.length_c   1.000
_cell.angle_alpha   90.00
_cell.angle_beta   90.00
_cell.angle_gamma   90.00
#
_symmetry.space_group_name_H-M   'P 1'
#
loop_
_entity.id
_entity.type
_entity.pdbx_description
1 polymer ?
#
loop_
_entity_poly.entity_id
_entity_poly.type
_entity_poly.pdbx_seq_one_letter_code
_entity_poly.pdbx_strand_id
1 'polypeptide(L)'
;MSMDVDESSSLSDISNKSGNSLLSPPALVEFPSSAMMPPIDIEISNDRFVVYRIEHAQTLLEECRIVGEVVGVCPDKPMDPLHNGPPYMFMPEQVSVLLEYGKFFLFVCFCI
;
A
#
# COMPACT_ATOMS: atom_id res chain seq x y z
N MET A 1 21.89 56.67 -20.97
CA MET A 1 21.71 55.53 -21.88
C MET A 1 20.44 54.83 -21.45
N SER A 2 19.45 54.87 -22.34
CA SER A 2 18.16 54.18 -22.23
C SER A 2 18.30 52.68 -22.44
N MET A 3 17.26 51.96 -21.99
CA MET A 3 16.58 50.77 -22.55
C MET A 3 16.13 49.92 -21.34
N ASP A 4 14.92 50.10 -20.82
CA ASP A 4 13.62 49.59 -21.33
C ASP A 4 13.63 48.05 -21.47
N VAL A 5 12.99 47.34 -20.52
CA VAL A 5 12.09 46.22 -20.81
C VAL A 5 11.06 46.11 -19.69
N ASP A 6 9.88 46.65 -19.97
CA ASP A 6 8.60 46.32 -19.36
C ASP A 6 8.22 44.86 -19.68
N GLU A 7 7.75 44.11 -18.69
CA GLU A 7 6.78 43.04 -18.97
C GLU A 7 5.66 43.12 -17.93
N SER A 8 4.90 44.20 -18.04
CA SER A 8 3.55 44.28 -17.52
C SER A 8 2.63 43.41 -18.38
N SER A 9 2.02 42.38 -17.82
CA SER A 9 0.81 41.75 -18.39
C SER A 9 -0.16 41.49 -17.23
N SER A 10 -0.82 42.56 -16.77
CA SER A 10 -2.22 42.82 -17.11
C SER A 10 -3.18 41.78 -16.52
N LEU A 11 -3.35 41.82 -15.20
CA LEU A 11 -4.58 41.38 -14.55
C LEU A 11 -5.64 42.47 -14.77
N SER A 12 -6.42 42.32 -15.83
CA SER A 12 -7.66 43.06 -15.99
C SER A 12 -8.76 42.16 -16.56
N ASP A 13 -9.71 41.91 -15.67
CA ASP A 13 -11.14 42.00 -15.89
C ASP A 13 -11.88 40.93 -16.72
N ILE A 14 -12.57 40.09 -15.93
CA ILE A 14 -14.01 39.79 -15.99
C ILE A 14 -14.55 39.17 -17.29
N SER A 15 -14.95 37.90 -17.19
CA SER A 15 -16.28 37.52 -17.68
C SER A 15 -16.83 36.33 -16.91
N ASN A 16 -17.83 36.60 -16.07
CA ASN A 16 -18.73 35.60 -15.52
C ASN A 16 -19.34 34.79 -16.68
N LYS A 17 -18.87 33.57 -16.90
CA LYS A 17 -19.57 32.59 -17.72
C LYS A 17 -19.92 31.38 -16.88
N SER A 18 -21.17 31.40 -16.43
CA SER A 18 -21.97 30.28 -15.96
C SER A 18 -21.51 28.94 -16.56
N GLY A 19 -21.02 28.07 -15.70
CA GLY A 19 -20.56 26.73 -16.04
C GLY A 19 -20.63 25.85 -14.80
N ASN A 20 -21.85 25.55 -14.40
CA ASN A 20 -22.23 24.48 -13.48
C ASN A 20 -21.75 23.13 -14.05
N SER A 21 -20.46 22.87 -13.96
CA SER A 21 -19.88 21.55 -14.17
C SER A 21 -19.92 20.82 -12.84
N LEU A 22 -21.01 20.06 -12.66
CA LEU A 22 -21.14 19.02 -11.66
C LEU A 22 -19.82 18.24 -11.57
N LEU A 23 -19.14 18.33 -10.43
CA LEU A 23 -18.12 17.37 -10.05
C LEU A 23 -18.74 15.99 -10.22
N SER A 24 -18.14 15.19 -11.11
CA SER A 24 -18.51 13.80 -11.30
C SER A 24 -18.64 13.14 -9.92
N PRO A 25 -19.70 12.36 -9.65
CA PRO A 25 -19.75 11.55 -8.44
C PRO A 25 -18.43 10.79 -8.28
N PRO A 26 -17.89 10.65 -7.05
CA PRO A 26 -16.65 9.92 -6.83
C PRO A 26 -16.76 8.60 -7.57
N ALA A 27 -15.87 8.38 -8.54
CA ALA A 27 -15.87 7.16 -9.33
C ALA A 27 -15.83 6.01 -8.34
N LEU A 28 -16.89 5.22 -8.33
CA LEU A 28 -16.98 4.02 -7.51
C LEU A 28 -15.87 3.13 -8.07
N VAL A 29 -14.74 3.08 -7.36
CA VAL A 29 -13.62 2.22 -7.73
C VAL A 29 -14.10 0.81 -7.49
N GLU A 30 -14.57 0.19 -8.56
CA GLU A 30 -14.86 -1.24 -8.58
C GLU A 30 -13.53 -1.96 -8.37
N PHE A 31 -13.28 -2.39 -7.14
CA PHE A 31 -12.17 -3.29 -6.87
C PHE A 31 -12.43 -4.56 -7.68
N PRO A 32 -11.47 -5.02 -8.49
CA PRO A 32 -11.66 -6.24 -9.26
C PRO A 32 -11.94 -7.39 -8.29
N SER A 33 -13.22 -7.77 -8.21
CA SER A 33 -13.65 -8.96 -7.52
C SER A 33 -13.10 -10.14 -8.30
N SER A 34 -12.37 -11.02 -7.63
CA SER A 34 -11.86 -12.29 -8.17
C SER A 34 -10.49 -12.23 -8.86
N ALA A 35 -9.46 -11.75 -8.16
CA ALA A 35 -8.19 -12.47 -8.20
C ALA A 35 -8.25 -13.54 -7.10
N MET A 36 -8.31 -14.82 -7.49
CA MET A 36 -8.23 -15.95 -6.57
C MET A 36 -6.78 -16.02 -6.06
N MET A 37 -6.45 -15.17 -5.09
CA MET A 37 -5.12 -15.15 -4.48
C MET A 37 -4.93 -16.38 -3.59
N PRO A 38 -3.74 -16.99 -3.60
CA PRO A 38 -3.44 -18.03 -2.63
C PRO A 38 -3.50 -17.44 -1.21
N PRO A 39 -3.86 -18.27 -0.23
CA PRO A 39 -3.87 -17.84 1.16
C PRO A 39 -2.49 -17.36 1.61
N ILE A 40 -2.46 -16.17 2.22
CA ILE A 40 -1.23 -15.58 2.73
C ILE A 40 -1.04 -15.97 4.19
N ASP A 41 0.05 -16.67 4.48
CA ASP A 41 0.52 -16.95 5.84
C ASP A 41 1.06 -15.68 6.50
N ILE A 42 0.34 -15.18 7.52
CA ILE A 42 0.80 -14.08 8.37
C ILE A 42 0.99 -14.61 9.79
N GLU A 43 2.17 -14.38 10.35
CA GLU A 43 2.53 -14.73 11.72
C GLU A 43 2.33 -13.55 12.66
N ILE A 44 1.74 -13.81 13.83
CA ILE A 44 1.55 -12.80 14.87
C ILE A 44 2.52 -13.05 16.02
N SER A 45 3.41 -12.10 16.25
CA SER A 45 4.44 -12.14 17.29
C SER A 45 4.57 -10.77 17.96
N ASN A 46 4.32 -10.69 19.27
CA ASN A 46 4.45 -9.44 20.05
C ASN A 46 3.74 -8.23 19.41
N ASP A 47 2.48 -8.40 18.99
CA ASP A 47 1.67 -7.36 18.31
C ASP A 47 2.21 -6.93 16.94
N ARG A 48 3.11 -7.74 16.35
CA ARG A 48 3.63 -7.55 15.00
C ARG A 48 3.08 -8.62 14.09
N PHE A 49 2.78 -8.22 12.86
CA PHE A 49 2.30 -9.10 11.81
C PHE A 49 3.41 -9.29 10.79
N VAL A 50 3.99 -10.49 10.73
CA VAL A 50 5.19 -10.77 9.94
C VAL A 50 4.91 -11.85 8.91
N VAL A 51 5.36 -11.61 7.68
CA VAL A 51 5.34 -12.57 6.58
C VAL A 51 6.77 -13.01 6.29
N TYR A 52 7.03 -14.30 6.49
CA TYR A 52 8.35 -14.91 6.27
C TYR A 52 8.51 -15.52 4.89
N ARG A 53 7.43 -15.83 4.16
CA ARG A 53 7.54 -16.40 2.81
C ARG A 53 7.65 -15.27 1.79
N ILE A 54 8.70 -15.32 0.95
CA ILE A 54 8.92 -14.30 -0.09
C ILE A 54 7.78 -14.24 -1.09
N GLU A 55 7.22 -15.37 -1.48
CA GLU A 55 6.13 -15.46 -2.44
C GLU A 55 4.90 -14.69 -1.93
N HIS A 56 4.56 -14.89 -0.65
CA HIS A 56 3.46 -14.18 0.01
C HIS A 56 3.74 -12.69 0.15
N ALA A 57 4.98 -12.33 0.50
CA ALA A 57 5.39 -10.94 0.58
C ALA A 57 5.33 -10.25 -0.79
N GLN A 58 5.78 -10.91 -1.86
CA GLN A 58 5.71 -10.37 -3.22
C GLN A 58 4.28 -10.14 -3.67
N THR A 59 3.36 -11.08 -3.43
CA THR A 59 1.94 -10.88 -3.72
C THR A 59 1.37 -9.66 -2.97
N LEU A 60 1.76 -9.45 -1.71
CA LEU A 60 1.31 -8.28 -0.94
C LEU A 60 1.89 -6.96 -1.48
N LEU A 61 3.19 -6.94 -1.77
CA LEU A 61 3.92 -5.75 -2.20
C LEU A 61 3.58 -5.35 -3.65
N GLU A 62 3.52 -6.33 -4.55
CA GLU A 62 3.42 -6.11 -5.99
C GLU A 62 1.95 -6.12 -6.45
N GLU A 63 1.18 -7.14 -6.07
CA GLU A 63 -0.21 -7.30 -6.53
C GLU A 63 -1.18 -6.49 -5.67
N CYS A 64 -1.05 -6.56 -4.34
CA CYS A 64 -1.94 -5.84 -3.42
C CYS A 64 -1.49 -4.40 -3.17
N ARG A 65 -0.28 -4.03 -3.58
CA ARG A 65 0.34 -2.71 -3.34
C ARG A 65 0.31 -2.28 -1.87
N ILE A 66 0.42 -3.25 -0.98
CA ILE A 66 0.52 -3.02 0.46
C ILE A 66 1.99 -2.75 0.76
N VAL A 67 2.27 -1.71 1.53
CA VAL A 67 3.64 -1.36 1.92
C VAL A 67 4.04 -2.16 3.16
N GLY A 68 5.03 -3.04 3.03
CA GLY A 68 5.62 -3.76 4.15
C GLY A 68 6.96 -3.18 4.59
N GLU A 69 7.25 -3.23 5.89
CA GLU A 69 8.54 -2.87 6.46
C GLU A 69 9.47 -4.10 6.49
N VAL A 70 10.69 -3.96 5.97
CA VAL A 70 11.68 -5.03 6.00
C VAL A 70 12.18 -5.22 7.43
N VAL A 71 12.10 -6.44 7.96
CA VAL A 71 12.57 -6.76 9.32
C VAL A 71 13.70 -7.80 9.31
N GLY A 72 14.41 -7.86 10.43
CA GLY A 72 15.43 -8.89 10.65
C GLY A 72 14.82 -10.28 10.83
N VAL A 73 15.65 -11.30 10.65
CA VAL A 73 15.28 -12.70 10.89
C VAL A 73 15.08 -12.96 12.39
N CYS A 74 14.04 -13.71 12.74
CA CYS A 74 13.85 -14.15 14.12
C CYS A 74 14.88 -15.23 14.47
N PRO A 75 15.57 -15.17 15.63
CA PRO A 75 16.55 -16.18 16.01
C PRO A 75 15.91 -17.58 16.16
N ASP A 76 14.65 -17.64 16.57
CA ASP A 76 13.90 -18.89 16.75
C ASP A 76 13.39 -19.48 15.42
N LYS A 77 13.42 -18.70 14.34
CA LYS A 77 13.07 -19.09 12.97
C LYS A 77 14.19 -18.68 12.02
N PRO A 78 15.32 -19.41 12.03
CA PRO A 78 16.40 -19.15 11.11
C PRO A 78 15.89 -19.35 9.67
N MET A 79 15.96 -18.28 8.89
CA MET A 79 15.65 -18.26 7.47
C MET A 79 16.91 -17.80 6.74
N ASP A 80 17.22 -18.45 5.63
CA ASP A 80 18.27 -18.01 4.72
C ASP A 80 17.80 -16.79 3.91
N PRO A 81 18.32 -15.57 4.21
CA PRO A 81 17.88 -14.36 3.53
C PRO A 81 18.33 -14.30 2.07
N LEU A 82 19.36 -15.08 1.69
CA LEU A 82 19.87 -15.10 0.31
C LEU A 82 18.91 -15.84 -0.62
N HIS A 83 18.27 -16.89 -0.12
CA HIS A 83 17.33 -17.70 -0.89
C HIS A 83 15.87 -17.26 -0.72
N ASN A 84 15.48 -16.82 0.48
CA ASN A 84 14.09 -16.49 0.80
C ASN A 84 13.83 -14.99 0.96
N GLY A 85 14.81 -14.13 0.66
CA GLY A 85 14.69 -12.69 0.89
C GLY A 85 14.47 -12.34 2.36
N PRO A 86 14.25 -11.05 2.69
CA PRO A 86 13.98 -10.66 4.05
C PRO A 86 12.50 -10.85 4.40
N PRO A 87 12.17 -11.08 5.69
CA PRO A 87 10.79 -11.03 6.16
C PRO A 87 10.25 -9.60 6.15
N TYR A 88 8.92 -9.48 6.00
CA TYR A 88 8.21 -8.20 5.97
C TYR A 88 7.21 -8.12 7.12
N MET A 89 7.20 -6.98 7.81
CA MET A 89 6.23 -6.62 8.82
C MET A 89 5.17 -5.69 8.23
N PHE A 90 3.92 -5.91 8.62
CA PHE A 90 2.77 -5.12 8.19
C PHE A 90 2.08 -4.47 9.38
N MET A 91 1.46 -3.32 9.13
CA MET A 91 0.67 -2.63 10.13
C MET A 91 -0.66 -3.35 10.38
N PRO A 92 -1.20 -3.32 11.60
CA PRO A 92 -2.47 -3.98 11.93
C PRO A 92 -3.61 -3.57 10.99
N GLU A 93 -3.65 -2.30 10.59
CA GLU A 93 -4.67 -1.76 9.69
C GLU A 93 -4.57 -2.41 8.31
N GLN A 94 -3.36 -2.63 7.78
CA GLN A 94 -3.17 -3.29 6.49
C GLN A 94 -3.63 -4.75 6.54
N VAL A 95 -3.37 -5.43 7.65
CA VAL A 95 -3.81 -6.81 7.87
C VAL A 95 -5.33 -6.90 8.02
N SER A 96 -5.95 -5.91 8.66
CA SER A 96 -7.42 -5.82 8.80
C SER A 96 -8.12 -5.74 7.44
N VAL A 97 -7.50 -5.06 6.47
CA VAL A 97 -8.00 -4.95 5.09
C VAL A 97 -7.90 -6.31 4.40
N LEU A 98 -6.80 -7.05 4.57
CA LEU A 98 -6.65 -8.40 4.02
C LEU A 98 -7.69 -9.38 4.58
N LEU A 99 -8.10 -9.20 5.84
CA LEU A 99 -9.17 -9.96 6.47
C LEU A 99 -10.53 -9.68 5.84
N GLU A 100 -10.85 -8.42 5.58
CA GLU A 100 -12.10 -8.04 4.95
C GLU A 100 -12.25 -8.66 3.54
N TYR A 101 -11.15 -8.75 2.79
CA TYR A 101 -11.14 -9.39 1.47
C TYR A 101 -11.07 -10.93 1.51
N GLY A 102 -10.95 -11.55 2.69
CA GLY A 102 -10.86 -13.00 2.84
C GLY A 102 -9.59 -13.62 2.25
N LYS A 103 -8.48 -12.87 2.22
CA LYS A 103 -7.26 -13.22 1.47
C LYS A 103 -6.09 -13.75 2.33
N PHE A 104 -6.31 -14.13 3.59
CA PHE A 104 -5.21 -14.42 4.52
C PHE A 104 -5.52 -15.59 5.47
N PHE A 105 -4.48 -16.30 5.90
CA PHE A 105 -4.51 -17.30 6.97
C PHE A 105 -3.62 -16.82 8.12
N LEU A 106 -4.17 -16.85 9.32
CA LEU A 106 -3.54 -16.32 10.52
C LEU A 106 -2.93 -17.46 11.33
N PHE A 107 -1.60 -17.47 11.42
CA PHE A 107 -0.87 -18.39 12.28
C PHE A 107 -0.42 -17.65 13.54
N VAL A 108 -1.04 -17.99 14.67
CA VAL A 108 -0.59 -17.52 15.98
C VAL A 108 0.54 -18.43 16.45
N CYS A 109 1.78 -17.93 16.40
CA CYS A 109 2.92 -18.63 16.98
C CYS A 109 3.10 -18.11 18.41
N PHE A 110 2.67 -18.88 19.40
CA PHE A 110 3.03 -18.61 20.79
C PHE A 110 4.46 -19.09 21.02
N CYS A 111 5.43 -18.18 20.92
CA CYS A 111 6.74 -18.40 21.54
C CYS A 111 6.54 -18.33 23.06
N ILE A 112 6.44 -19.50 23.70
CA ILE A 112 6.45 -19.66 25.17
C ILE A 112 7.89 -19.87 25.62
#